data_AF-A0A143ZPZ4-F1
#
_entry.id   AF-A0A143ZPZ4-F1
#
_cell.length_a   1.000
_cell.length_b   1.000
_cell.length_c   1.000
_cell.angle_alpha   90.00
_cell.angle_beta   90.00
_cell.angle_gamma   90.00
#
_symmetry.space_group_name_H-M   'P 1'
#
loop_
_entity.id
_entity.type
_entity.pdbx_description
1 polymer ?
#
loop_
_entity_poly.entity_id
_entity_poly.type
_entity_poly.pdbx_seq_one_letter_code
_entity_poly.pdbx_strand_id
1 'polypeptide(L)'
;MMRVSKNTKLILAIAIPLAVLIAAFAVCFFVVDIPPSFRYNVSVSEDDPQTLNVNMTISMPWLCKKQEVYVYLGNKNISLRSCTDSSGKNETPIVSNDIAAIPVSRGGSVSIDYDVSVSVSAKHGNRGAITDDYIVFDGDQVFLLPAEFYVFDEEGVENSVKQIDMNFQFPEGWKKIIPFEQIENPQWMDIYKISKNAFVFGQFDEEQNPDTGLTIYTLPGQAVENSDGFDSLFAYYTDLFGSKPSSYNIVLLPSDSSGEKIMGGAGTGTVAASFDPDLLRDWQLLSHRMFHAFYDNAAPYANVHAAPNLWLNEGLATYYENLATDALPETLKTQLGVDVNRQMALTFDQYLYMRLKDPFSYNFAPMDENQITSEAMSEFLHYTTAPLIVQAFENLSLELGNEPNSLLHYCLKESSFEDRYTALTAAMDLLGSEAQDFCESYLVGVDIPSLWELKAYQPSSEDVLESLNYIEVLLGSWQKKENSDYPTHIVSEDELEEAMSTIDDHGISLLSSEMEQSLKEYCPEVYALVADYYNQATEQGFELDDKDLRFKMYGEESVYN
;
A
#
# COMPACT_ATOMS: atom_id res chain seq x y z
N MET A 1 70.95 -29.28 -26.35
CA MET A 1 69.75 -28.68 -26.98
C MET A 1 68.87 -29.79 -27.53
N MET A 2 67.82 -30.20 -26.81
CA MET A 2 66.86 -31.20 -27.30
C MET A 2 66.00 -30.57 -28.41
N ARG A 3 66.05 -31.16 -29.62
CA ARG A 3 65.14 -30.81 -30.72
C ARG A 3 63.76 -31.36 -30.40
N VAL A 4 62.87 -30.51 -29.90
CA VAL A 4 61.44 -30.80 -29.79
C VAL A 4 60.88 -31.03 -31.20
N SER A 5 60.27 -32.20 -31.44
CA SER A 5 59.79 -32.61 -32.76
C SER A 5 58.66 -31.70 -33.27
N LYS A 6 58.49 -31.57 -34.60
CA LYS A 6 57.39 -30.80 -35.22
C LYS A 6 56.01 -31.22 -34.68
N ASN A 7 55.83 -32.51 -34.39
CA ASN A 7 54.59 -33.05 -33.84
C ASN A 7 54.33 -32.57 -32.41
N THR A 8 55.38 -32.42 -31.60
CA THR A 8 55.27 -31.92 -30.22
C THR A 8 54.87 -30.45 -30.19
N LYS A 9 55.33 -29.64 -31.16
CA LYS A 9 54.92 -28.23 -31.30
C LYS A 9 53.46 -28.09 -31.73
N LEU A 10 52.98 -28.95 -32.63
CA LEU A 10 51.58 -28.97 -33.06
C LEU A 10 50.64 -29.43 -31.93
N ILE A 11 51.06 -30.45 -31.16
CA ILE A 11 50.31 -30.93 -29.99
C ILE A 11 50.22 -29.83 -28.92
N LEU A 12 51.33 -29.15 -28.61
CA LEU A 12 51.31 -28.01 -27.68
C LEU A 12 50.47 -26.84 -28.19
N ALA A 13 50.50 -26.55 -29.49
CA ALA A 13 49.71 -25.49 -30.11
C ALA A 13 48.19 -25.75 -30.08
N ILE A 14 47.75 -27.01 -29.96
CA ILE A 14 46.33 -27.38 -29.84
C ILE A 14 45.95 -27.62 -28.36
N ALA A 15 46.82 -28.26 -27.58
CA ALA A 15 46.55 -28.62 -26.19
C ALA A 15 46.50 -27.41 -25.26
N ILE A 16 47.32 -26.36 -25.51
CA ILE A 16 47.30 -25.16 -24.67
C ILE A 16 45.98 -24.38 -24.83
N PRO A 17 45.51 -24.04 -26.05
CA PRO A 17 44.20 -23.41 -26.22
C PRO A 17 43.05 -24.25 -25.67
N LEU A 18 43.10 -25.57 -25.86
CA LEU A 18 42.08 -26.49 -25.33
C LEU A 18 42.08 -26.51 -23.79
N ALA A 19 43.25 -26.54 -23.14
CA ALA A 19 43.36 -26.47 -21.69
C ALA A 19 42.88 -25.13 -21.14
N VAL A 20 43.16 -24.03 -21.83
CA VAL A 20 42.65 -22.69 -21.47
C VAL A 20 41.13 -22.64 -21.63
N LEU A 21 40.56 -23.21 -22.69
CA LEU A 21 39.11 -23.32 -22.89
C LEU A 21 38.44 -24.17 -21.81
N ILE A 22 39.03 -25.31 -21.45
CA ILE A 22 38.52 -26.18 -20.38
C ILE A 22 38.61 -25.48 -19.03
N ALA A 23 39.72 -24.79 -18.74
CA ALA A 23 39.88 -24.01 -17.51
C ALA A 23 38.89 -22.83 -17.45
N ALA A 24 38.70 -22.10 -18.56
CA ALA A 24 37.73 -21.02 -18.65
C ALA A 24 36.30 -21.53 -18.49
N PHE A 25 35.95 -22.67 -19.10
CA PHE A 25 34.66 -23.34 -18.93
C PHE A 25 34.45 -23.79 -17.48
N ALA A 26 35.47 -24.38 -16.84
CA ALA A 26 35.40 -24.76 -15.44
C ALA A 26 35.22 -23.54 -14.53
N VAL A 27 35.97 -22.46 -14.75
CA VAL A 27 35.81 -21.21 -14.01
C VAL A 27 34.40 -20.65 -14.20
N CYS A 28 33.89 -20.59 -15.43
CA CYS A 28 32.51 -20.15 -15.68
C CYS A 28 31.49 -21.04 -14.97
N PHE A 29 31.68 -22.36 -14.99
CA PHE A 29 30.77 -23.32 -14.34
C PHE A 29 30.76 -23.20 -12.81
N PHE A 30 31.87 -22.82 -12.18
CA PHE A 30 31.95 -22.64 -10.73
C PHE A 30 31.60 -21.23 -10.27
N VAL A 31 31.81 -20.20 -11.10
CA VAL A 31 31.60 -18.79 -10.74
C VAL A 31 30.20 -18.32 -11.12
N VAL A 32 29.74 -18.61 -12.33
CA VAL A 32 28.45 -18.13 -12.85
C VAL A 32 27.31 -18.88 -12.17
N ASP A 33 26.34 -18.13 -11.66
CA ASP A 33 25.04 -18.63 -11.23
C ASP A 33 23.98 -17.92 -12.06
N ILE A 34 23.15 -18.68 -12.77
CA ILE A 34 22.09 -18.11 -13.61
C ILE A 34 20.75 -18.43 -12.93
N PRO A 35 19.95 -17.41 -12.56
CA PRO A 35 18.66 -17.65 -11.91
C PRO A 35 17.64 -18.37 -12.81
N PRO A 36 16.59 -18.95 -12.21
CA PRO A 36 15.49 -19.57 -12.96
C PRO A 36 14.67 -18.57 -13.79
N SER A 37 13.97 -19.09 -14.79
CA SER A 37 12.96 -18.35 -15.56
C SER A 37 11.56 -18.83 -15.19
N PHE A 38 10.61 -17.90 -15.16
CA PHE A 38 9.22 -18.12 -14.81
C PHE A 38 8.36 -17.86 -16.04
N ARG A 39 7.39 -18.73 -16.29
CA ARG A 39 6.38 -18.52 -17.33
C ARG A 39 5.00 -18.76 -16.76
N TYR A 40 4.13 -17.77 -16.89
CA TYR A 40 2.74 -17.86 -16.50
C TYR A 40 1.87 -17.96 -17.75
N ASN A 41 0.94 -18.90 -17.76
CA ASN A 41 -0.14 -18.97 -18.73
C ASN A 41 -1.45 -18.87 -17.95
N VAL A 42 -2.23 -17.83 -18.23
CA VAL A 42 -3.46 -17.52 -17.50
C VAL A 42 -4.65 -17.66 -18.44
N SER A 43 -5.73 -18.28 -17.95
CA SER A 43 -6.99 -18.49 -18.67
C SER A 43 -8.16 -18.43 -17.69
N VAL A 44 -9.37 -18.19 -18.19
CA VAL A 44 -10.59 -18.33 -17.37
C VAL A 44 -10.91 -19.82 -17.21
N SER A 45 -11.38 -20.21 -16.02
CA SER A 45 -11.81 -21.58 -15.78
C SER A 45 -13.10 -21.89 -16.54
N GLU A 46 -13.16 -23.07 -17.17
CA GLU A 46 -14.38 -23.59 -17.78
C GLU A 46 -15.41 -24.06 -16.74
N ASP A 47 -14.94 -24.40 -15.53
CA ASP A 47 -15.76 -24.97 -14.45
C ASP A 47 -16.37 -23.91 -13.53
N ASP A 48 -15.73 -22.74 -13.42
CA ASP A 48 -16.16 -21.64 -12.54
C ASP A 48 -15.85 -20.27 -13.17
N PRO A 49 -16.89 -19.47 -13.51
CA PRO A 49 -16.73 -18.20 -14.21
C PRO A 49 -16.00 -17.11 -13.41
N GLN A 50 -15.84 -17.24 -12.09
CA GLN A 50 -15.06 -16.30 -11.26
C GLN A 50 -13.70 -16.88 -10.82
N THR A 51 -13.17 -17.83 -11.59
CA THR A 51 -11.88 -18.45 -11.31
C THR A 51 -10.95 -18.36 -12.51
N LEU A 52 -9.69 -17.99 -12.25
CA LEU A 52 -8.60 -18.06 -13.22
C LEU A 52 -7.82 -19.37 -13.03
N ASN A 53 -7.56 -20.08 -14.13
CA ASN A 53 -6.61 -21.18 -14.18
C ASN A 53 -5.23 -20.62 -14.54
N VAL A 54 -4.24 -20.86 -13.68
CA VAL A 54 -2.86 -20.44 -13.90
C VAL A 54 -1.95 -21.66 -14.00
N ASN A 55 -1.24 -21.76 -15.13
CA ASN A 55 -0.12 -22.67 -15.30
C ASN A 55 1.19 -21.89 -15.19
N MET A 56 1.95 -22.14 -14.13
CA MET A 56 3.27 -21.57 -13.90
C MET A 56 4.35 -22.60 -14.18
N THR A 57 5.25 -22.30 -15.10
CA THR A 57 6.44 -23.12 -15.36
C THR A 57 7.69 -22.43 -14.83
N ILE A 58 8.43 -23.12 -13.95
CA ILE A 58 9.77 -22.72 -13.50
C ILE A 58 10.80 -23.52 -14.29
N SER A 59 11.71 -22.84 -14.98
CA SER A 59 12.81 -23.47 -15.72
C SER A 59 14.15 -23.13 -15.09
N MET A 60 14.92 -24.15 -14.70
CA MET A 60 16.25 -23.99 -14.12
C MET A 60 17.33 -24.12 -15.20
N PRO A 61 18.16 -23.09 -15.42
CA PRO A 61 19.37 -23.23 -16.22
C PRO A 61 20.32 -24.31 -15.67
N TRP A 62 21.14 -24.91 -16.53
CA TRP A 62 22.18 -25.87 -16.12
C TRP A 62 23.23 -25.27 -15.18
N LEU A 63 23.45 -23.96 -15.28
CA LEU A 63 24.37 -23.19 -14.45
C LEU A 63 23.72 -22.64 -13.18
N CYS A 64 22.42 -22.89 -12.94
CA CYS A 64 21.78 -22.48 -11.70
C CYS A 64 22.30 -23.33 -10.54
N LYS A 65 22.76 -22.68 -9.47
CA LYS A 65 23.27 -23.38 -8.29
C LYS A 65 22.16 -23.81 -7.34
N LYS A 66 21.02 -23.09 -7.35
CA LYS A 66 19.81 -23.39 -6.56
C LYS A 66 19.28 -24.80 -6.91
N GLN A 67 18.69 -25.46 -5.92
CA GLN A 67 17.99 -26.74 -6.06
C GLN A 67 16.49 -26.60 -5.78
N GLU A 68 16.10 -25.45 -5.26
CA GLU A 68 14.73 -25.10 -4.89
C GLU A 68 14.48 -23.64 -5.29
N VAL A 69 13.21 -23.32 -5.56
CA VAL A 69 12.72 -21.95 -5.73
C VAL A 69 11.69 -21.69 -4.65
N TYR A 70 11.79 -20.55 -3.98
CA TYR A 70 10.84 -20.14 -2.95
C TYR A 70 9.81 -19.21 -3.57
N VAL A 71 8.54 -19.53 -3.43
CA VAL A 71 7.41 -18.69 -3.87
C VAL A 71 6.48 -18.42 -2.71
N TYR A 72 5.88 -17.23 -2.68
CA TYR A 72 4.94 -16.85 -1.63
C TYR A 72 3.52 -17.28 -1.98
N LEU A 73 2.91 -18.07 -1.08
CA LEU A 73 1.51 -18.49 -1.13
C LEU A 73 0.61 -17.48 -0.42
N GLY A 74 1.06 -16.95 0.73
CA GLY A 74 0.41 -15.85 1.45
C GLY A 74 -1.07 -15.99 1.77
N ASN A 75 -1.72 -14.83 1.86
CA ASN A 75 -3.17 -14.65 1.97
C ASN A 75 -3.90 -14.81 0.62
N LYS A 76 -3.28 -15.46 -0.38
CA LYS A 76 -3.89 -15.64 -1.70
C LYS A 76 -4.87 -16.81 -1.66
N ASN A 77 -6.04 -16.65 -2.28
CA ASN A 77 -7.02 -17.72 -2.43
C ASN A 77 -6.65 -18.64 -3.60
N ILE A 78 -5.58 -19.42 -3.40
CA ILE A 78 -5.01 -20.32 -4.40
C ILE A 78 -5.33 -21.77 -4.06
N SER A 79 -5.89 -22.50 -5.04
CA SER A 79 -6.07 -23.95 -4.97
C SER A 79 -5.08 -24.65 -5.90
N LEU A 80 -4.05 -25.27 -5.34
CA LEU A 80 -3.05 -26.03 -6.11
C LEU A 80 -3.66 -27.33 -6.67
N ARG A 81 -3.66 -27.49 -8.00
CA ARG A 81 -4.12 -28.70 -8.70
C ARG A 81 -2.99 -29.72 -8.89
N SER A 82 -1.85 -29.28 -9.40
CA SER A 82 -0.68 -30.14 -9.65
C SER A 82 0.63 -29.39 -9.57
N CYS A 83 1.68 -30.13 -9.22
CA CYS A 83 3.08 -29.69 -9.31
C CYS A 83 3.87 -30.87 -9.87
N THR A 84 4.38 -30.76 -11.09
CA THR A 84 5.01 -31.87 -11.83
C THR A 84 6.34 -31.46 -12.44
N ASP A 85 7.32 -32.35 -12.38
CA ASP A 85 8.58 -32.15 -13.08
C ASP A 85 8.47 -32.44 -14.59
N SER A 86 9.53 -32.14 -15.35
CA SER A 86 9.61 -32.42 -16.79
C SER A 86 9.40 -33.90 -17.19
N SER A 87 9.46 -34.85 -16.25
CA SER A 87 9.19 -36.27 -16.49
C SER A 87 7.74 -36.67 -16.20
N GLY A 88 6.92 -35.72 -15.72
CA GLY A 88 5.54 -35.93 -15.28
C GLY A 88 5.44 -36.53 -13.88
N LYS A 89 6.52 -36.54 -13.09
CA LYS A 89 6.52 -36.99 -11.70
C LYS A 89 5.98 -35.86 -10.82
N ASN A 90 5.05 -36.19 -9.94
CA ASN A 90 4.55 -35.24 -8.94
C ASN A 90 5.69 -34.82 -8.00
N GLU A 91 5.88 -33.52 -7.88
CA GLU A 91 6.69 -32.89 -6.86
C GLU A 91 5.77 -32.37 -5.75
N THR A 92 6.19 -32.51 -4.50
CA THR A 92 5.42 -32.00 -3.36
C THR A 92 6.11 -30.75 -2.85
N PRO A 93 5.51 -29.56 -3.02
CA PRO A 93 6.03 -28.33 -2.41
C PRO A 93 6.18 -28.50 -0.89
N ILE A 94 7.29 -28.03 -0.34
CA ILE A 94 7.47 -27.96 1.11
C ILE A 94 7.00 -26.57 1.55
N VAL A 95 5.92 -26.52 2.32
CA VAL A 95 5.30 -25.26 2.74
C VAL A 95 5.65 -24.95 4.20
N SER A 96 6.12 -23.73 4.45
CA SER A 96 6.39 -23.20 5.79
C SER A 96 6.20 -21.69 5.79
N ASN A 97 5.44 -21.17 6.78
CA ASN A 97 5.17 -19.73 6.94
C ASN A 97 4.78 -19.05 5.61
N ASP A 98 3.76 -19.60 4.96
CA ASP A 98 3.21 -19.10 3.69
C ASP A 98 4.19 -19.06 2.50
N ILE A 99 5.38 -19.67 2.63
CA ILE A 99 6.34 -19.84 1.54
C ILE A 99 6.37 -21.30 1.13
N ALA A 100 6.29 -21.55 -0.17
CA ALA A 100 6.48 -22.87 -0.77
C ALA A 100 7.88 -22.98 -1.37
N ALA A 101 8.64 -23.97 -0.91
CA ALA A 101 9.88 -24.41 -1.55
C ALA A 101 9.53 -25.43 -2.64
N ILE A 102 9.80 -25.07 -3.90
CA ILE A 102 9.56 -25.89 -5.08
C ILE A 102 10.88 -26.54 -5.50
N PRO A 103 11.02 -27.87 -5.37
CA PRO A 103 12.24 -28.56 -5.78
C PRO A 103 12.34 -28.58 -7.31
N VAL A 104 13.45 -28.10 -7.87
CA VAL A 104 13.70 -28.11 -9.32
C VAL A 104 15.13 -28.54 -9.61
N SER A 105 15.29 -29.59 -10.40
CA SER A 105 16.61 -30.09 -10.80
C SER A 105 17.32 -29.12 -11.76
N ARG A 106 18.66 -29.08 -11.70
CA ARG A 106 19.48 -28.27 -12.62
C ARG A 106 19.24 -28.67 -14.07
N GLY A 107 18.99 -27.69 -14.93
CA GLY A 107 18.65 -27.94 -16.33
C GLY A 107 17.24 -28.50 -16.56
N GLY A 108 16.46 -28.68 -15.50
CA GLY A 108 15.09 -29.18 -15.55
C GLY A 108 14.04 -28.07 -15.44
N SER A 109 12.77 -28.48 -15.41
CA SER A 109 11.63 -27.60 -15.21
C SER A 109 10.56 -28.26 -14.34
N VAL A 110 9.77 -27.43 -13.67
CA VAL A 110 8.55 -27.83 -12.94
C VAL A 110 7.37 -26.99 -13.45
N SER A 111 6.23 -27.65 -13.63
CA SER A 111 4.95 -27.04 -13.97
C SER A 111 4.02 -27.11 -12.76
N ILE A 112 3.44 -25.97 -12.39
CA ILE A 112 2.53 -25.78 -11.27
C ILE A 112 1.21 -25.29 -11.83
N ASP A 113 0.15 -26.06 -11.66
CA ASP A 113 -1.21 -25.70 -12.08
C ASP A 113 -2.03 -25.36 -10.84
N TYR A 114 -2.66 -24.20 -10.83
CA TYR A 114 -3.47 -23.74 -9.71
C TYR A 114 -4.61 -22.83 -10.14
N ASP A 115 -5.61 -22.78 -9.28
CA ASP A 115 -6.79 -21.94 -9.46
C ASP A 115 -6.73 -20.75 -8.53
N VAL A 116 -7.19 -19.61 -9.04
CA VAL A 116 -7.31 -18.37 -8.28
C VAL A 116 -8.74 -17.89 -8.38
N SER A 117 -9.44 -17.81 -7.25
CA SER A 117 -10.73 -17.13 -7.20
C SER A 117 -10.53 -15.61 -7.30
N VAL A 118 -11.22 -14.99 -8.25
CA VAL A 118 -11.35 -13.53 -8.35
C VAL A 118 -12.68 -13.08 -7.76
N SER A 119 -12.90 -11.77 -7.66
CA SER A 119 -14.07 -11.18 -7.01
C SER A 119 -14.21 -11.56 -5.53
N VAL A 120 -13.07 -11.71 -4.85
CA VAL A 120 -13.00 -12.00 -3.42
C VAL A 120 -13.09 -10.68 -2.64
N SER A 121 -13.99 -10.62 -1.65
CA SER A 121 -14.14 -9.47 -0.77
C SER A 121 -12.83 -9.11 -0.05
N ALA A 122 -12.44 -7.84 -0.12
CA ALA A 122 -11.28 -7.27 0.55
C ALA A 122 -11.54 -5.84 1.04
N LYS A 123 -10.53 -5.21 1.67
CA LYS A 123 -10.57 -3.85 2.24
C LYS A 123 -11.21 -2.81 1.30
N HIS A 124 -10.87 -2.84 0.02
CA HIS A 124 -11.28 -1.83 -0.97
C HIS A 124 -12.37 -2.32 -1.93
N GLY A 125 -13.11 -3.35 -1.52
CA GLY A 125 -14.10 -4.03 -2.36
C GLY A 125 -13.59 -5.38 -2.89
N ASN A 126 -14.27 -5.91 -3.88
CA ASN A 126 -13.96 -7.20 -4.50
C ASN A 126 -12.67 -7.10 -5.32
N ARG A 127 -11.69 -7.97 -5.02
CA ARG A 127 -10.41 -8.03 -5.75
C ARG A 127 -10.60 -8.74 -7.09
N GLY A 128 -10.50 -7.94 -8.15
CA GLY A 128 -10.71 -8.36 -9.53
C GLY A 128 -12.16 -8.71 -9.86
N ALA A 129 -12.43 -8.94 -11.14
CA ALA A 129 -13.71 -9.41 -11.66
C ALA A 129 -13.54 -10.07 -13.03
N ILE A 130 -14.36 -11.08 -13.32
CA ILE A 130 -14.54 -11.65 -14.65
C ILE A 130 -15.98 -11.39 -15.09
N THR A 131 -16.16 -10.78 -16.26
CA THR A 131 -17.46 -10.50 -16.87
C THR A 131 -17.42 -10.86 -18.35
N ASP A 132 -18.56 -10.75 -19.02
CA ASP A 132 -18.64 -10.93 -20.48
C ASP A 132 -17.88 -9.83 -21.26
N ASP A 133 -17.66 -8.66 -20.64
CA ASP A 133 -17.08 -7.48 -21.29
C ASP A 133 -15.60 -7.26 -20.94
N TYR A 134 -15.18 -7.71 -19.75
CA TYR A 134 -13.82 -7.53 -19.25
C TYR A 134 -13.41 -8.56 -18.19
N ILE A 135 -12.09 -8.73 -18.07
CA ILE A 135 -11.40 -9.45 -17.01
C ILE A 135 -10.39 -8.48 -16.38
N VAL A 136 -10.43 -8.37 -15.06
CA VAL A 136 -9.51 -7.52 -14.30
C VAL A 136 -9.06 -8.21 -13.02
N PHE A 137 -7.77 -8.09 -12.68
CA PHE A 137 -7.19 -8.59 -11.44
C PHE A 137 -5.84 -7.93 -11.15
N ASP A 138 -5.41 -7.96 -9.89
CA ASP A 138 -4.07 -7.54 -9.49
C ASP A 138 -3.13 -8.76 -9.43
N GLY A 139 -1.85 -8.56 -9.72
CA GLY A 139 -0.89 -9.67 -9.78
C GLY A 139 -0.56 -10.27 -8.41
N ASP A 140 -0.73 -9.52 -7.32
CA ASP A 140 -0.58 -10.00 -5.95
C ASP A 140 -1.69 -10.99 -5.57
N GLN A 141 -2.83 -10.98 -6.24
CA GLN A 141 -3.84 -12.03 -6.06
C GLN A 141 -3.51 -13.27 -6.88
N VAL A 142 -3.03 -13.08 -8.12
CA VAL A 142 -3.01 -14.13 -9.14
C VAL A 142 -1.67 -14.85 -9.25
N PHE A 143 -0.54 -14.19 -9.06
CA PHE A 143 0.77 -14.77 -9.34
C PHE A 143 1.49 -15.23 -8.08
N LEU A 144 2.01 -16.46 -8.14
CA LEU A 144 3.05 -16.96 -7.24
C LEU A 144 4.40 -16.36 -7.62
N LEU A 145 4.77 -15.26 -6.97
CA LEU A 145 6.01 -14.51 -7.17
C LEU A 145 7.13 -15.02 -6.23
N PRO A 146 8.42 -14.74 -6.53
CA PRO A 146 9.55 -15.12 -5.68
C PRO A 146 9.39 -14.63 -4.24
N ALA A 147 9.76 -15.45 -3.27
CA ALA A 147 9.64 -15.09 -1.85
C ALA A 147 10.54 -13.91 -1.46
N GLU A 148 11.70 -13.77 -2.11
CA GLU A 148 12.65 -12.67 -1.92
C GLU A 148 12.00 -11.28 -2.09
N PHE A 149 10.97 -11.16 -2.96
CA PHE A 149 10.21 -9.92 -3.14
C PHE A 149 9.46 -9.48 -1.88
N TYR A 150 8.80 -10.42 -1.18
CA TYR A 150 7.95 -10.13 -0.01
C TYR A 150 8.73 -9.85 1.27
N VAL A 151 10.02 -10.19 1.29
CA VAL A 151 10.94 -9.85 2.39
C VAL A 151 11.79 -8.62 2.06
N PHE A 152 11.44 -7.89 0.99
CA PHE A 152 12.10 -6.65 0.57
C PHE A 152 13.60 -6.82 0.28
N ASP A 153 14.01 -8.00 -0.19
CA ASP A 153 15.40 -8.33 -0.53
C ASP A 153 15.68 -8.05 -2.01
N GLU A 154 16.16 -6.84 -2.32
CA GLU A 154 16.42 -6.39 -3.70
C GLU A 154 17.49 -7.23 -4.39
N GLU A 155 18.63 -7.46 -3.73
CA GLU A 155 19.70 -8.31 -4.25
C GLU A 155 19.24 -9.77 -4.39
N GLY A 156 18.41 -10.24 -3.46
CA GLY A 156 17.76 -11.55 -3.52
C GLY A 156 16.89 -11.71 -4.77
N VAL A 157 16.09 -10.69 -5.12
CA VAL A 157 15.24 -10.71 -6.32
C VAL A 157 16.09 -10.85 -7.58
N GLU A 158 17.12 -10.02 -7.75
CA GLU A 158 18.01 -10.06 -8.92
C GLU A 158 18.66 -11.44 -9.12
N ASN A 159 18.99 -12.11 -8.01
CA ASN A 159 19.59 -13.44 -8.00
C ASN A 159 18.57 -14.58 -8.01
N SER A 160 17.27 -14.29 -7.99
CA SER A 160 16.19 -15.27 -7.94
C SER A 160 15.46 -15.44 -9.28
N VAL A 161 15.50 -14.44 -10.15
CA VAL A 161 14.76 -14.47 -11.42
C VAL A 161 15.59 -13.98 -12.58
N LYS A 162 15.74 -14.82 -13.61
CA LYS A 162 16.34 -14.44 -14.88
C LYS A 162 15.33 -13.80 -15.83
N GLN A 163 14.11 -14.32 -15.86
CA GLN A 163 13.10 -13.90 -16.83
C GLN A 163 11.71 -14.25 -16.33
N ILE A 164 10.73 -13.39 -16.63
CA ILE A 164 9.31 -13.66 -16.44
C ILE A 164 8.61 -13.47 -17.78
N ASP A 165 7.89 -14.51 -18.21
CA ASP A 165 7.00 -14.48 -19.38
C ASP A 165 5.54 -14.61 -18.90
N MET A 166 4.63 -13.79 -19.40
CA MET A 166 3.21 -13.86 -19.08
C MET A 166 2.36 -13.95 -20.35
N ASN A 167 1.63 -15.06 -20.47
CA ASN A 167 0.74 -15.33 -21.59
C ASN A 167 -0.69 -15.41 -21.08
N PHE A 168 -1.61 -14.79 -21.83
CA PHE A 168 -3.01 -14.70 -21.47
C PHE A 168 -3.86 -15.27 -22.60
N GLN A 169 -4.71 -16.24 -22.28
CA GLN A 169 -5.63 -16.89 -23.21
C GLN A 169 -7.03 -16.31 -23.02
N PHE A 170 -7.18 -15.05 -23.44
CA PHE A 170 -8.44 -14.30 -23.36
C PHE A 170 -8.96 -13.96 -24.77
N PRO A 171 -10.22 -13.51 -24.91
CA PRO A 171 -10.84 -13.30 -26.21
C PRO A 171 -10.01 -12.43 -27.17
N GLU A 172 -9.94 -12.87 -28.44
CA GLU A 172 -9.21 -12.14 -29.48
C GLU A 172 -9.85 -10.78 -29.75
N GLY A 173 -9.01 -9.75 -29.90
CA GLY A 173 -9.45 -8.37 -30.18
C GLY A 173 -9.76 -7.53 -28.93
N TRP A 174 -9.75 -8.12 -27.73
CA TRP A 174 -9.80 -7.35 -26.48
C TRP A 174 -8.54 -6.49 -26.33
N LYS A 175 -8.72 -5.27 -25.81
CA LYS A 175 -7.59 -4.44 -25.37
C LYS A 175 -6.90 -5.13 -24.21
N LYS A 176 -5.59 -4.92 -24.11
CA LYS A 176 -4.71 -5.52 -23.12
C LYS A 176 -3.93 -4.40 -22.43
N ILE A 177 -4.27 -4.13 -21.17
CA ILE A 177 -3.63 -3.10 -20.34
C ILE A 177 -2.92 -3.84 -19.21
N ILE A 178 -1.63 -4.08 -19.39
CA ILE A 178 -0.80 -4.85 -18.46
C ILE A 178 0.55 -4.18 -18.32
N PRO A 179 1.29 -4.41 -17.22
CA PRO A 179 2.62 -3.82 -17.06
C PRO A 179 3.63 -4.37 -18.08
N PHE A 180 3.61 -5.69 -18.35
CA PHE A 180 4.53 -6.31 -19.30
C PHE A 180 4.13 -7.73 -19.69
N GLU A 181 4.45 -8.11 -20.94
CA GLU A 181 4.34 -9.49 -21.41
C GLU A 181 5.57 -10.32 -21.07
N GLN A 182 6.73 -9.69 -21.08
CA GLN A 182 8.02 -10.31 -20.83
C GLN A 182 8.96 -9.32 -20.17
N ILE A 183 9.72 -9.79 -19.20
CA ILE A 183 10.83 -9.05 -18.60
C ILE A 183 12.05 -9.94 -18.41
N GLU A 184 13.23 -9.40 -18.71
CA GLU A 184 14.52 -10.05 -18.50
C GLU A 184 15.27 -9.39 -17.34
N ASN A 185 15.88 -10.21 -16.49
CA ASN A 185 16.61 -9.85 -15.28
C ASN A 185 15.86 -8.81 -14.41
N PRO A 186 14.60 -9.12 -14.02
CA PRO A 186 13.76 -8.17 -13.30
C PRO A 186 14.41 -7.73 -11.99
N GLN A 187 14.27 -6.44 -11.69
CA GLN A 187 14.61 -5.85 -10.40
C GLN A 187 13.42 -5.98 -9.44
N TRP A 188 13.63 -5.68 -8.15
CA TRP A 188 12.55 -5.70 -7.16
C TRP A 188 11.34 -4.85 -7.60
N MET A 189 11.58 -3.64 -8.10
CA MET A 189 10.52 -2.75 -8.57
C MET A 189 9.76 -3.30 -9.79
N ASP A 190 10.39 -4.15 -10.60
CA ASP A 190 9.66 -4.81 -11.68
C ASP A 190 8.70 -5.88 -11.14
N ILE A 191 9.12 -6.64 -10.13
CA ILE A 191 8.23 -7.59 -9.45
C ILE A 191 7.11 -6.85 -8.72
N TYR A 192 7.41 -5.68 -8.11
CA TYR A 192 6.40 -4.79 -7.54
C TYR A 192 5.36 -4.37 -8.59
N LYS A 193 5.81 -4.00 -9.80
CA LYS A 193 4.92 -3.69 -10.94
C LYS A 193 4.04 -4.87 -11.34
N ILE A 194 4.52 -6.12 -11.25
CA ILE A 194 3.66 -7.31 -11.44
C ILE A 194 2.64 -7.38 -10.32
N SER A 195 3.10 -7.27 -9.08
CA SER A 195 2.27 -7.47 -7.91
C SER A 195 1.12 -6.44 -7.85
N LYS A 196 1.41 -5.16 -8.05
CA LYS A 196 0.48 -4.07 -7.70
C LYS A 196 -0.28 -3.46 -8.89
N ASN A 197 0.27 -3.46 -10.11
CA ASN A 197 -0.48 -2.94 -11.26
C ASN A 197 -1.67 -3.85 -11.58
N ALA A 198 -2.72 -3.25 -12.16
CA ALA A 198 -3.83 -3.99 -12.69
C ALA A 198 -3.48 -4.72 -14.00
N PHE A 199 -4.03 -5.92 -14.15
CA PHE A 199 -4.07 -6.67 -15.40
C PHE A 199 -5.49 -6.59 -15.95
N VAL A 200 -5.68 -5.82 -17.02
CA VAL A 200 -7.00 -5.55 -17.59
C VAL A 200 -7.09 -6.05 -19.03
N PHE A 201 -8.17 -6.76 -19.31
CA PHE A 201 -8.51 -7.27 -20.63
C PHE A 201 -9.98 -6.99 -20.88
N GLY A 202 -10.34 -6.47 -22.05
CA GLY A 202 -11.75 -6.24 -22.34
C GLY A 202 -12.00 -5.36 -23.55
N GLN A 203 -13.27 -5.09 -23.79
CA GLN A 203 -13.69 -4.02 -24.69
C GLN A 203 -13.68 -2.72 -23.88
N PHE A 204 -12.75 -1.83 -24.18
CA PHE A 204 -12.68 -0.51 -23.55
C PHE A 204 -12.58 0.57 -24.63
N ASP A 205 -13.30 1.67 -24.42
CA ASP A 205 -13.02 2.92 -25.11
C ASP A 205 -11.81 3.59 -24.43
N GLU A 206 -11.03 4.36 -25.19
CA GLU A 206 -9.83 5.03 -24.69
C GLU A 206 -9.89 6.53 -24.96
N GLU A 207 -9.56 7.31 -23.93
CA GLU A 207 -9.34 8.74 -24.03
C GLU A 207 -7.91 9.02 -23.57
N GLN A 208 -7.06 9.45 -24.49
CA GLN A 208 -5.67 9.78 -24.20
C GLN A 208 -5.49 11.30 -24.23
N ASN A 209 -4.97 11.86 -23.14
CA ASN A 209 -4.49 13.22 -23.14
C ASN A 209 -3.08 13.26 -23.79
N PRO A 210 -2.91 13.93 -24.94
CA PRO A 210 -1.65 13.92 -25.69
C PRO A 210 -0.53 14.73 -25.01
N ASP A 211 -0.88 15.68 -24.14
CA ASP A 211 0.08 16.55 -23.46
C ASP A 211 0.67 15.86 -22.22
N THR A 212 -0.20 15.18 -21.46
CA THR A 212 0.19 14.48 -20.23
C THR A 212 0.64 13.04 -20.50
N GLY A 213 0.11 12.38 -21.53
CA GLY A 213 0.31 10.95 -21.78
C GLY A 213 -0.56 10.06 -20.89
N LEU A 214 -1.43 10.66 -20.06
CA LEU A 214 -2.44 9.96 -19.28
C LEU A 214 -3.45 9.30 -20.24
N THR A 215 -3.79 8.05 -19.97
CA THR A 215 -4.83 7.34 -20.72
C THR A 215 -5.91 6.84 -19.78
N ILE A 216 -7.15 7.17 -20.10
CA ILE A 216 -8.34 6.77 -19.34
C ILE A 216 -9.13 5.77 -20.19
N TYR A 217 -9.52 4.67 -19.57
CA TYR A 217 -10.29 3.60 -20.19
C TYR A 217 -11.64 3.46 -19.50
N THR A 218 -12.71 3.38 -20.29
CA THR A 218 -14.08 3.16 -19.84
C THR A 218 -14.73 2.02 -20.64
N LEU A 219 -15.83 1.48 -20.13
CA LEU A 219 -16.61 0.50 -20.91
C LEU A 219 -17.24 1.17 -22.15
N PRO A 220 -17.51 0.41 -23.22
CA PRO A 220 -17.90 0.98 -24.50
C PRO A 220 -19.17 1.83 -24.39
N GLY A 221 -19.12 3.04 -24.94
CA GLY A 221 -20.23 3.99 -24.93
C GLY A 221 -20.40 4.77 -23.62
N GLN A 222 -19.51 4.61 -22.65
CA GLN A 222 -19.43 5.46 -21.46
C GLN A 222 -18.47 6.63 -21.70
N ALA A 223 -18.97 7.86 -21.48
CA ALA A 223 -18.12 9.05 -21.52
C ALA A 223 -17.25 9.12 -20.25
N VAL A 224 -16.04 9.69 -20.38
CA VAL A 224 -15.24 10.09 -19.23
C VAL A 224 -15.84 11.38 -18.67
N GLU A 225 -16.75 11.24 -17.71
CA GLU A 225 -17.28 12.40 -16.99
C GLU A 225 -16.16 13.06 -16.19
N ASN A 226 -16.10 14.40 -16.22
CA ASN A 226 -15.06 15.19 -15.54
C ASN A 226 -13.62 14.80 -15.94
N SER A 227 -13.37 14.57 -17.24
CA SER A 227 -12.04 14.22 -17.76
C SER A 227 -10.93 15.20 -17.36
N ASP A 228 -11.28 16.49 -17.25
CA ASP A 228 -10.41 17.56 -16.78
C ASP A 228 -9.99 17.41 -15.30
N GLY A 229 -10.80 16.77 -14.47
CA GLY A 229 -10.45 16.41 -13.09
C GLY A 229 -9.27 15.45 -13.02
N PHE A 230 -9.27 14.41 -13.85
CA PHE A 230 -8.18 13.43 -13.92
C PHE A 230 -6.88 14.07 -14.38
N ASP A 231 -6.96 14.92 -15.41
CA ASP A 231 -5.81 15.67 -15.92
C ASP A 231 -5.25 16.65 -14.88
N SER A 232 -6.12 17.32 -14.13
CA SER A 232 -5.73 18.22 -13.02
C SER A 232 -4.95 17.48 -11.93
N LEU A 233 -5.42 16.31 -11.48
CA LEU A 233 -4.70 15.51 -10.48
C LEU A 233 -3.34 15.05 -11.01
N PHE A 234 -3.29 14.58 -12.26
CA PHE A 234 -2.05 14.13 -12.87
C PHE A 234 -1.05 15.29 -13.06
N ALA A 235 -1.54 16.48 -13.43
CA ALA A 235 -0.73 17.68 -13.54
C ALA A 235 -0.19 18.13 -12.18
N TYR A 236 -1.01 18.10 -11.13
CA TYR A 236 -0.58 18.39 -9.76
C TYR A 236 0.61 17.53 -9.34
N TYR A 237 0.53 16.22 -9.55
CA TYR A 237 1.64 15.32 -9.20
C TYR A 237 2.85 15.47 -10.14
N THR A 238 2.63 15.79 -11.41
CA THR A 238 3.74 16.10 -12.34
C THR A 238 4.53 17.32 -11.86
N ASP A 239 3.85 18.35 -11.38
CA ASP A 239 4.48 19.54 -10.84
C ASP A 239 5.16 19.26 -9.48
N LEU A 240 4.48 18.52 -8.59
CA LEU A 240 4.99 18.18 -7.26
C LEU A 240 6.29 17.36 -7.32
N PHE A 241 6.35 16.36 -8.21
CA PHE A 241 7.52 15.49 -8.36
C PHE A 241 8.54 16.01 -9.39
N GLY A 242 8.21 17.08 -10.13
CA GLY A 242 9.03 17.61 -11.22
C GLY A 242 9.27 16.64 -12.38
N SER A 243 8.55 15.53 -12.41
CA SER A 243 8.65 14.46 -13.39
C SER A 243 7.35 13.67 -13.44
N LYS A 244 7.17 12.87 -14.49
CA LYS A 244 5.98 12.02 -14.66
C LYS A 244 6.36 10.59 -15.05
N PRO A 245 5.52 9.59 -14.70
CA PRO A 245 5.65 8.25 -15.26
C PRO A 245 5.65 8.29 -16.79
N SER A 246 6.38 7.37 -17.42
CA SER A 246 6.44 7.26 -18.89
C SER A 246 5.08 6.92 -19.52
N SER A 247 4.23 6.22 -18.77
CA SER A 247 2.84 5.92 -19.09
C SER A 247 2.08 5.69 -17.79
N TYR A 248 0.87 6.22 -17.68
CA TYR A 248 -0.04 5.95 -16.57
C TYR A 248 -1.45 5.75 -17.11
N ASN A 249 -2.10 4.68 -16.69
CA ASN A 249 -3.42 4.28 -17.17
C ASN A 249 -4.43 4.29 -16.01
N ILE A 250 -5.61 4.84 -16.26
CA ILE A 250 -6.75 4.77 -15.36
C ILE A 250 -7.82 3.94 -16.04
N VAL A 251 -8.30 2.89 -15.39
CA VAL A 251 -9.41 2.07 -15.87
C VAL A 251 -10.57 2.26 -14.90
N LEU A 252 -11.62 2.91 -15.37
CA LEU A 252 -12.83 3.15 -14.60
C LEU A 252 -13.75 1.96 -14.76
N LEU A 253 -14.04 1.29 -13.65
CA LEU A 253 -14.92 0.13 -13.60
C LEU A 253 -16.28 0.51 -13.01
N PRO A 254 -17.37 -0.17 -13.36
CA PRO A 254 -18.60 -0.10 -12.58
C PRO A 254 -18.41 -0.85 -11.25
N SER A 255 -19.30 -0.60 -10.28
CA SER A 255 -19.50 -1.57 -9.19
C SER A 255 -20.03 -2.89 -9.75
N ASP A 256 -19.85 -3.98 -9.00
CA ASP A 256 -20.37 -5.28 -9.41
C ASP A 256 -21.91 -5.37 -9.33
N SER A 257 -22.46 -6.51 -9.71
CA SER A 257 -23.92 -6.73 -9.72
C SER A 257 -24.60 -6.63 -8.35
N SER A 258 -23.84 -6.73 -7.26
CA SER A 258 -24.33 -6.53 -5.88
C SER A 258 -24.19 -5.09 -5.38
N GLY A 259 -23.53 -4.22 -6.17
CA GLY A 259 -23.22 -2.84 -5.81
C GLY A 259 -21.88 -2.68 -5.09
N GLU A 260 -21.13 -3.77 -4.90
CA GLU A 260 -19.81 -3.73 -4.28
C GLU A 260 -18.77 -3.14 -5.23
N LYS A 261 -17.84 -2.35 -4.70
CA LYS A 261 -16.74 -1.80 -5.50
C LYS A 261 -15.80 -2.92 -5.94
N ILE A 262 -15.19 -2.75 -7.11
CA ILE A 262 -14.19 -3.65 -7.67
C ILE A 262 -12.83 -2.95 -7.58
N MET A 263 -11.82 -3.68 -7.12
CA MET A 263 -10.42 -3.23 -7.13
C MET A 263 -9.61 -4.19 -7.99
N GLY A 264 -9.18 -3.70 -9.15
CA GLY A 264 -8.39 -4.44 -10.12
C GLY A 264 -6.89 -4.35 -9.93
N GLY A 265 -6.41 -3.42 -9.11
CA GLY A 265 -5.00 -3.15 -8.87
C GLY A 265 -4.69 -1.66 -8.97
N ALA A 266 -3.71 -1.22 -8.19
CA ALA A 266 -3.13 0.11 -8.24
C ALA A 266 -1.64 0.00 -8.02
N GLY A 267 -0.87 0.36 -9.04
CA GLY A 267 0.58 0.44 -8.95
C GLY A 267 1.12 1.55 -9.82
N THR A 268 2.42 1.48 -10.09
CA THR A 268 3.19 2.55 -10.75
C THR A 268 2.75 2.93 -12.17
N GLY A 269 1.97 2.08 -12.85
CA GLY A 269 1.59 2.28 -14.27
C GLY A 269 0.11 2.18 -14.57
N THR A 270 -0.68 1.57 -13.67
CA THR A 270 -2.12 1.41 -13.87
C THR A 270 -2.86 1.42 -12.54
N VAL A 271 -3.99 2.13 -12.50
CA VAL A 271 -5.06 1.94 -11.53
C VAL A 271 -6.30 1.44 -12.24
N ALA A 272 -6.91 0.37 -11.74
CA ALA A 272 -8.20 -0.13 -12.20
C ALA A 272 -9.11 -0.31 -10.98
N ALA A 273 -10.18 0.47 -10.90
CA ALA A 273 -11.08 0.44 -9.76
C ALA A 273 -12.47 0.93 -10.13
N SER A 274 -13.47 0.53 -9.36
CA SER A 274 -14.77 1.19 -9.39
C SER A 274 -14.63 2.64 -8.99
N PHE A 275 -15.32 3.52 -9.71
CA PHE A 275 -15.19 4.95 -9.54
C PHE A 275 -16.53 5.64 -9.74
N ASP A 276 -16.94 6.40 -8.73
CA ASP A 276 -18.09 7.30 -8.80
C ASP A 276 -17.59 8.76 -8.87
N PRO A 277 -17.79 9.47 -10.00
CA PRO A 277 -17.31 10.85 -10.16
C PRO A 277 -18.00 11.85 -9.23
N ASP A 278 -19.13 11.49 -8.61
CA ASP A 278 -19.88 12.36 -7.70
C ASP A 278 -19.45 12.17 -6.24
N LEU A 279 -18.59 11.20 -5.93
CA LEU A 279 -18.10 10.93 -4.58
C LEU A 279 -16.68 11.46 -4.36
N LEU A 280 -16.53 12.42 -3.44
CA LEU A 280 -15.23 13.00 -3.09
C LEU A 280 -14.20 11.94 -2.69
N ARG A 281 -14.63 10.91 -1.95
CA ARG A 281 -13.72 9.84 -1.50
C ARG A 281 -13.09 9.08 -2.66
N ASP A 282 -13.79 8.93 -3.79
CA ASP A 282 -13.23 8.21 -4.94
C ASP A 282 -12.15 9.05 -5.65
N TRP A 283 -12.31 10.37 -5.68
CA TRP A 283 -11.26 11.29 -6.12
C TRP A 283 -10.05 11.28 -5.19
N GLN A 284 -10.25 11.30 -3.87
CA GLN A 284 -9.16 11.19 -2.89
C GLN A 284 -8.41 9.86 -3.03
N LEU A 285 -9.13 8.74 -3.12
CA LEU A 285 -8.53 7.41 -3.30
C LEU A 285 -7.76 7.28 -4.62
N LEU A 286 -8.28 7.87 -5.69
CA LEU A 286 -7.54 7.95 -6.95
C LEU A 286 -6.27 8.77 -6.79
N SER A 287 -6.36 9.93 -6.13
CA SER A 287 -5.22 10.81 -5.87
C SER A 287 -4.15 10.12 -5.03
N HIS A 288 -4.54 9.41 -3.98
CA HIS A 288 -3.66 8.59 -3.15
C HIS A 288 -2.87 7.57 -3.98
N ARG A 289 -3.57 6.84 -4.87
CA ARG A 289 -2.95 5.85 -5.75
C ARG A 289 -2.04 6.49 -6.80
N MET A 290 -2.39 7.69 -7.29
CA MET A 290 -1.52 8.48 -8.16
C MET A 290 -0.26 8.93 -7.43
N PHE A 291 -0.36 9.39 -6.17
CA PHE A 291 0.82 9.74 -5.38
C PHE A 291 1.81 8.58 -5.33
N HIS A 292 1.37 7.38 -4.95
CA HIS A 292 2.25 6.21 -4.93
C HIS A 292 2.84 5.90 -6.30
N ALA A 293 2.05 6.04 -7.38
CA ALA A 293 2.57 5.82 -8.71
C ALA A 293 3.70 6.80 -9.08
N PHE A 294 3.57 8.08 -8.74
CA PHE A 294 4.63 9.06 -8.97
C PHE A 294 5.83 8.82 -8.03
N TYR A 295 5.55 8.53 -6.76
CA TYR A 295 6.57 8.27 -5.76
C TYR A 295 7.44 7.07 -6.12
N ASP A 296 6.85 5.94 -6.47
CA ASP A 296 7.56 4.70 -6.81
C ASP A 296 8.31 4.80 -8.14
N ASN A 297 7.91 5.71 -9.04
CA ASN A 297 8.68 6.02 -10.25
C ASN A 297 9.91 6.90 -9.92
N ALA A 298 9.80 7.78 -8.93
CA ALA A 298 10.86 8.70 -8.53
C ALA A 298 11.86 8.09 -7.53
N ALA A 299 11.37 7.25 -6.61
CA ALA A 299 12.12 6.59 -5.54
C ALA A 299 11.82 5.08 -5.51
N PRO A 300 12.37 4.29 -6.46
CA PRO A 300 11.96 2.90 -6.68
C PRO A 300 12.58 1.90 -5.69
N TYR A 301 12.49 2.17 -4.39
CA TYR A 301 13.20 1.43 -3.34
C TYR A 301 12.27 0.54 -2.53
N ALA A 302 12.69 -0.68 -2.18
CA ALA A 302 11.85 -1.62 -1.45
C ALA A 302 11.58 -1.20 0.01
N ASN A 303 12.50 -0.49 0.65
CA ASN A 303 12.43 -0.17 2.08
C ASN A 303 11.32 0.81 2.45
N VAL A 304 10.82 1.61 1.50
CA VAL A 304 9.71 2.57 1.75
C VAL A 304 8.34 1.87 1.77
N HIS A 305 8.30 0.60 1.34
CA HIS A 305 7.12 -0.25 1.39
C HIS A 305 7.12 -1.22 2.58
N ALA A 306 8.08 -1.04 3.51
CA ALA A 306 8.26 -1.89 4.66
C ALA A 306 8.36 -1.06 5.94
N ALA A 307 7.81 -1.60 7.03
CA ALA A 307 8.04 -1.02 8.34
C ALA A 307 9.55 -1.04 8.69
N PRO A 308 10.07 0.02 9.34
CA PRO A 308 9.35 1.13 9.97
C PRO A 308 9.23 2.39 9.10
N ASN A 309 9.34 2.30 7.77
CA ASN A 309 9.25 3.47 6.88
C ASN A 309 7.92 3.56 6.13
N LEU A 310 7.08 2.52 6.19
CA LEU A 310 5.83 2.46 5.45
C LEU A 310 4.85 3.54 5.95
N TRP A 311 4.82 3.81 7.26
CA TRP A 311 3.95 4.85 7.83
C TRP A 311 4.19 6.22 7.21
N LEU A 312 5.45 6.57 6.91
CA LEU A 312 5.79 7.85 6.32
C LEU A 312 5.37 7.90 4.86
N ASN A 313 5.51 6.79 4.12
CA ASN A 313 5.06 6.70 2.73
C ASN A 313 3.53 6.85 2.63
N GLU A 314 2.77 6.11 3.43
CA GLU A 314 1.30 6.21 3.49
C GLU A 314 0.84 7.57 4.04
N GLY A 315 1.57 8.13 5.01
CA GLY A 315 1.32 9.45 5.57
C GLY A 315 1.50 10.57 4.56
N LEU A 316 2.57 10.52 3.76
CA LEU A 316 2.78 11.46 2.65
C LEU A 316 1.67 11.28 1.60
N ALA A 317 1.33 10.05 1.25
CA ALA A 317 0.25 9.77 0.29
C ALA A 317 -1.08 10.38 0.76
N THR A 318 -1.45 10.17 2.02
CA THR A 318 -2.69 10.72 2.61
C THR A 318 -2.63 12.24 2.81
N TYR A 319 -1.47 12.81 3.10
CA TYR A 319 -1.31 14.26 3.16
C TYR A 319 -1.52 14.92 1.79
N TYR A 320 -0.88 14.38 0.76
CA TYR A 320 -0.98 14.93 -0.61
C TYR A 320 -2.26 14.53 -1.33
N GLU A 321 -2.94 13.44 -0.96
CA GLU A 321 -4.24 13.07 -1.57
C GLU A 321 -5.24 14.21 -1.38
N ASN A 322 -5.29 14.79 -0.18
CA ASN A 322 -6.22 15.86 0.15
C ASN A 322 -5.81 17.16 -0.54
N LEU A 323 -4.52 17.54 -0.49
CA LEU A 323 -4.02 18.74 -1.17
C LEU A 323 -4.26 18.72 -2.68
N ALA A 324 -4.06 17.57 -3.31
CA ALA A 324 -4.25 17.41 -4.75
C ALA A 324 -5.72 17.63 -5.17
N THR A 325 -6.70 17.34 -4.31
CA THR A 325 -8.11 17.62 -4.65
C THR A 325 -8.42 19.11 -4.83
N ASP A 326 -7.61 20.02 -4.27
CA ASP A 326 -7.77 21.47 -4.52
C ASP A 326 -7.34 21.88 -5.94
N ALA A 327 -6.60 21.02 -6.66
CA ALA A 327 -6.26 21.22 -8.06
C ALA A 327 -7.41 20.86 -9.02
N LEU A 328 -8.48 20.24 -8.53
CA LEU A 328 -9.65 19.90 -9.34
C LEU A 328 -10.32 21.16 -9.91
N PRO A 329 -11.01 21.06 -11.07
CA PRO A 329 -11.80 22.15 -11.63
C PRO A 329 -12.81 22.72 -10.62
N GLU A 330 -12.97 24.05 -10.60
CA GLU A 330 -13.80 24.74 -9.59
C GLU A 330 -15.25 24.23 -9.53
N THR A 331 -15.83 23.88 -10.68
CA THR A 331 -17.17 23.30 -10.75
C THR A 331 -17.25 21.96 -10.04
N LEU A 332 -16.22 21.11 -10.22
CA LEU A 332 -16.12 19.82 -9.58
C LEU A 332 -15.82 19.97 -8.09
N LYS A 333 -14.92 20.89 -7.70
CA LYS A 333 -14.66 21.20 -6.28
C LYS A 333 -15.92 21.63 -5.54
N THR A 334 -16.71 22.52 -6.15
CA THR A 334 -17.98 22.98 -5.59
C THR A 334 -18.97 21.82 -5.45
N GLN A 335 -19.07 20.96 -6.47
CA GLN A 335 -19.96 19.80 -6.44
C GLN A 335 -19.58 18.80 -5.34
N LEU A 336 -18.29 18.50 -5.21
CA LEU A 336 -17.76 17.53 -4.26
C LEU A 336 -17.60 18.09 -2.84
N GLY A 337 -17.78 19.40 -2.65
CA GLY A 337 -17.55 20.06 -1.36
C GLY A 337 -16.09 19.99 -0.90
N VAL A 338 -15.13 20.12 -1.82
CA VAL A 338 -13.69 20.09 -1.51
C VAL A 338 -13.32 21.25 -0.59
N ASP A 339 -12.79 20.92 0.58
CA ASP A 339 -12.15 21.86 1.51
C ASP A 339 -11.04 21.11 2.26
N VAL A 340 -9.80 21.33 1.83
CA VAL A 340 -8.64 20.58 2.33
C VAL A 340 -8.37 20.86 3.81
N ASN A 341 -8.48 22.12 4.23
CA ASN A 341 -8.20 22.48 5.61
C ASN A 341 -9.27 21.94 6.56
N ARG A 342 -10.54 21.96 6.13
CA ARG A 342 -11.64 21.34 6.87
C ARG A 342 -11.46 19.82 6.99
N GLN A 343 -11.05 19.13 5.92
CA GLN A 343 -10.78 17.69 5.97
C GLN A 343 -9.66 17.37 6.97
N MET A 344 -8.59 18.16 6.95
CA MET A 344 -7.48 17.97 7.89
C MET A 344 -7.88 18.26 9.34
N ALA A 345 -8.75 19.25 9.58
CA ALA A 345 -9.34 19.49 10.89
C ALA A 345 -10.15 18.27 11.37
N LEU A 346 -11.01 17.70 10.50
CA LEU A 346 -11.76 16.48 10.80
C LEU A 346 -10.85 15.28 11.11
N THR A 347 -9.76 15.10 10.38
CA THR A 347 -8.77 14.05 10.69
C THR A 347 -8.12 14.28 12.05
N PHE A 348 -7.83 15.53 12.42
CA PHE A 348 -7.29 15.85 13.74
C PHE A 348 -8.33 15.64 14.86
N ASP A 349 -9.61 15.93 14.62
CA ASP A 349 -10.71 15.61 15.54
C ASP A 349 -10.81 14.10 15.80
N GLN A 350 -10.79 13.29 14.73
CA GLN A 350 -10.79 11.81 14.80
C GLN A 350 -9.58 11.29 15.57
N TYR A 351 -8.40 11.85 15.29
CA TYR A 351 -7.17 11.51 15.98
C TYR A 351 -7.27 11.75 17.48
N LEU A 352 -7.66 12.97 17.87
CA LEU A 352 -7.81 13.37 19.28
C LEU A 352 -8.83 12.48 19.98
N TYR A 353 -9.99 12.27 19.35
CA TYR A 353 -11.06 11.45 19.91
C TYR A 353 -10.62 10.01 20.17
N MET A 354 -10.12 9.30 19.15
CA MET A 354 -9.76 7.88 19.27
C MET A 354 -8.57 7.68 20.22
N ARG A 355 -7.56 8.54 20.11
CA ARG A 355 -6.35 8.45 20.93
C ARG A 355 -6.64 8.69 22.42
N LEU A 356 -7.50 9.65 22.73
CA LEU A 356 -7.82 9.99 24.11
C LEU A 356 -8.88 9.06 24.70
N LYS A 357 -9.82 8.53 23.90
CA LYS A 357 -10.87 7.62 24.37
C LYS A 357 -10.39 6.18 24.53
N ASP A 358 -9.50 5.70 23.66
CA ASP A 358 -8.94 4.35 23.68
C ASP A 358 -7.41 4.38 23.49
N PRO A 359 -6.66 4.91 24.49
CA PRO A 359 -5.21 5.07 24.38
C PRO A 359 -4.47 3.74 24.29
N PHE A 360 -5.03 2.64 24.78
CA PHE A 360 -4.38 1.32 24.68
C PHE A 360 -4.29 0.82 23.25
N SER A 361 -5.29 1.12 22.43
CA SER A 361 -5.30 0.75 21.02
C SER A 361 -4.64 1.80 20.13
N TYR A 362 -4.76 3.09 20.47
CA TYR A 362 -4.45 4.17 19.53
C TYR A 362 -3.40 5.19 20.01
N ASN A 363 -2.73 4.95 21.15
CA ASN A 363 -1.65 5.80 21.63
C ASN A 363 -0.27 5.13 21.48
N PHE A 364 0.25 5.13 20.26
CA PHE A 364 1.57 4.58 19.91
C PHE A 364 2.35 5.56 19.03
N ALA A 365 3.69 5.41 19.00
CA ALA A 365 4.55 6.22 18.16
C ALA A 365 4.59 5.67 16.73
N PRO A 366 4.72 6.50 15.67
CA PRO A 366 4.84 6.02 14.30
C PRO A 366 6.02 5.06 14.08
N MET A 367 7.15 5.31 14.77
CA MET A 367 8.33 4.45 14.66
C MET A 367 8.14 3.06 15.30
N ASP A 368 7.04 2.83 16.03
CA ASP A 368 6.64 1.52 16.54
C ASP A 368 5.86 0.68 15.51
N GLU A 369 5.76 1.12 14.24
CA GLU A 369 5.04 0.42 13.17
C GLU A 369 5.33 -1.09 13.10
N ASN A 370 6.60 -1.49 13.30
CA ASN A 370 7.00 -2.91 13.32
C ASN A 370 6.37 -3.75 14.44
N GLN A 371 5.83 -3.11 15.48
CA GLN A 371 5.19 -3.75 16.62
C GLN A 371 3.67 -3.84 16.44
N ILE A 372 3.11 -3.14 15.46
CA ILE A 372 1.68 -3.12 15.19
C ILE A 372 1.31 -4.39 14.42
N THR A 373 0.46 -5.22 15.03
CA THR A 373 -0.07 -6.44 14.42
C THR A 373 -1.55 -6.35 14.04
N SER A 374 -2.24 -5.32 14.54
CA SER A 374 -3.65 -5.06 14.25
C SER A 374 -3.77 -4.24 12.96
N GLU A 375 -4.62 -4.70 12.04
CA GLU A 375 -4.98 -3.99 10.83
C GLU A 375 -5.68 -2.66 11.16
N ALA A 376 -6.51 -2.61 12.20
CA ALA A 376 -7.17 -1.39 12.63
C ALA A 376 -6.18 -0.34 13.16
N MET A 377 -5.19 -0.76 13.94
CA MET A 377 -4.12 0.13 14.42
C MET A 377 -3.24 0.60 13.25
N SER A 378 -2.95 -0.28 12.28
CA SER A 378 -2.24 0.08 11.05
C SER A 378 -3.01 1.13 10.25
N GLU A 379 -4.33 0.95 10.09
CA GLU A 379 -5.20 1.91 9.41
C GLU A 379 -5.16 3.29 10.10
N PHE A 380 -5.28 3.31 11.43
CA PHE A 380 -5.21 4.55 12.20
C PHE A 380 -3.83 5.22 12.12
N LEU A 381 -2.75 4.44 12.10
CA LEU A 381 -1.40 4.97 11.90
C LEU A 381 -1.31 5.65 10.52
N HIS A 382 -1.64 4.92 9.46
CA HIS A 382 -1.38 5.33 8.07
C HIS A 382 -2.28 6.47 7.60
N TYR A 383 -3.57 6.44 7.96
CA TYR A 383 -4.58 7.35 7.40
C TYR A 383 -5.07 8.42 8.38
N THR A 384 -4.64 8.37 9.65
CA THR A 384 -5.02 9.38 10.66
C THR A 384 -3.79 10.00 11.30
N THR A 385 -2.90 9.21 11.90
CA THR A 385 -1.75 9.74 12.66
C THR A 385 -0.66 10.30 11.75
N ALA A 386 -0.22 9.52 10.77
CA ALA A 386 0.89 9.85 9.88
C ALA A 386 0.69 11.17 9.08
N PRO A 387 -0.46 11.43 8.42
CA PRO A 387 -0.65 12.68 7.68
C PRO A 387 -0.61 13.93 8.59
N LEU A 388 -1.07 13.82 9.84
CA LEU A 388 -0.99 14.92 10.82
C LEU A 388 0.45 15.20 11.23
N ILE A 389 1.27 14.15 11.41
CA ILE A 389 2.69 14.32 11.70
C ILE A 389 3.44 14.90 10.50
N VAL A 390 3.09 14.48 9.28
CA VAL A 390 3.62 15.10 8.04
C VAL A 390 3.27 16.58 7.99
N GLN A 391 2.02 16.96 8.29
CA GLN A 391 1.63 18.37 8.33
C GLN A 391 2.40 19.15 9.39
N ALA A 392 2.52 18.62 10.61
CA ALA A 392 3.28 19.26 11.68
C ALA A 392 4.75 19.44 11.29
N PHE A 393 5.34 18.46 10.60
CA PHE A 393 6.69 18.53 10.06
C PHE A 393 6.80 19.65 9.02
N GLU A 394 5.93 19.68 8.01
CA GLU A 394 5.96 20.67 6.93
C GLU A 394 5.72 22.09 7.47
N ASN A 395 4.79 22.27 8.42
CA ASN A 395 4.56 23.55 9.09
C ASN A 395 5.83 24.05 9.79
N LEU A 396 6.45 23.21 10.63
CA LEU A 396 7.68 23.58 11.33
C LEU A 396 8.85 23.82 10.36
N SER A 397 8.98 22.99 9.33
CA SER A 397 10.01 23.13 8.30
C SER A 397 9.90 24.48 7.58
N LEU A 398 8.67 24.90 7.23
CA LEU A 398 8.38 26.21 6.64
C LEU A 398 8.69 27.38 7.59
N GLU A 399 8.32 27.27 8.87
CA GLU A 399 8.63 28.28 9.90
C GLU A 399 10.15 28.50 10.06
N LEU A 400 10.93 27.43 9.90
CA LEU A 400 12.38 27.46 9.92
C LEU A 400 13.00 27.98 8.60
N GLY A 401 12.17 28.31 7.61
CA GLY A 401 12.58 28.95 6.36
C GLY A 401 12.97 27.99 5.25
N ASN A 402 12.59 26.71 5.33
CA ASN A 402 12.68 25.79 4.20
C ASN A 402 11.56 26.06 3.18
N GLU A 403 11.67 25.44 2.01
CA GLU A 403 10.65 25.53 0.96
C GLU A 403 9.47 24.59 1.26
N PRO A 404 8.28 24.83 0.68
CA PRO A 404 7.19 23.87 0.76
C PRO A 404 7.59 22.48 0.25
N ASN A 405 6.96 21.44 0.82
CA ASN A 405 7.16 20.04 0.43
C ASN A 405 8.60 19.56 0.68
N SER A 406 9.27 20.14 1.68
CA SER A 406 10.69 19.87 1.95
C SER A 406 10.92 18.42 2.37
N LEU A 407 9.97 17.81 3.09
CA LEU A 407 10.07 16.40 3.49
C LEU A 407 10.02 15.49 2.26
N LEU A 408 9.05 15.71 1.36
CA LEU A 408 8.97 14.96 0.11
C LEU A 408 10.24 15.13 -0.73
N HIS A 409 10.68 16.37 -0.94
CA HIS A 409 11.91 16.64 -1.71
C HIS A 409 13.15 16.00 -1.09
N TYR A 410 13.20 15.86 0.24
CA TYR A 410 14.28 15.14 0.92
C TYR A 410 14.21 13.64 0.60
N CYS A 411 13.04 13.02 0.73
CA CYS A 411 12.82 11.61 0.39
C CYS A 411 13.23 11.28 -1.07
N LEU A 412 13.05 12.22 -2.00
CA LEU A 412 13.38 12.05 -3.42
C LEU A 412 14.86 12.28 -3.79
N LYS A 413 15.66 12.91 -2.91
CA LYS A 413 17.07 13.25 -3.22
C LYS A 413 18.03 12.06 -3.12
N GLU A 414 17.65 11.03 -2.37
CA GLU A 414 18.55 9.92 -2.06
C GLU A 414 18.66 8.94 -3.22
N SER A 415 19.90 8.67 -3.65
CA SER A 415 20.21 7.99 -4.92
C SER A 415 20.91 6.63 -4.75
N SER A 416 21.17 6.20 -3.50
CA SER A 416 21.88 4.96 -3.21
C SER A 416 21.21 4.13 -2.11
N PHE A 417 21.46 2.82 -2.10
CA PHE A 417 20.96 1.90 -1.07
C PHE A 417 21.50 2.23 0.33
N GLU A 418 22.75 2.72 0.41
CA GLU A 418 23.41 3.05 1.67
C GLU A 418 22.93 4.40 2.26
N ASP A 419 22.34 5.26 1.42
CA ASP A 419 21.89 6.61 1.78
C ASP A 419 20.35 6.71 1.91
N ARG A 420 19.64 5.59 2.08
CA ARG A 420 18.17 5.58 2.17
C ARG A 420 17.67 6.45 3.32
N TYR A 421 16.72 7.34 3.02
CA TYR A 421 16.15 8.24 4.01
C TYR A 421 15.42 7.47 5.12
N THR A 422 15.36 8.11 6.28
CA THR A 422 14.43 7.76 7.37
C THR A 422 13.76 9.04 7.84
N ALA A 423 12.61 8.93 8.50
CA ALA A 423 11.96 10.10 9.12
C ALA A 423 12.91 10.82 10.11
N LEU A 424 13.74 10.06 10.82
CA LEU A 424 14.73 10.59 11.76
C LEU A 424 15.81 11.41 11.04
N THR A 425 16.40 10.90 9.95
CA THR A 425 17.43 11.64 9.21
C THR A 425 16.86 12.88 8.53
N ALA A 426 15.64 12.77 7.98
CA ALA A 426 14.92 13.90 7.42
C ALA A 426 14.68 15.00 8.47
N ALA A 427 14.25 14.64 9.69
CA ALA A 427 14.09 15.60 10.78
C ALA A 427 15.41 16.29 11.13
N MET A 428 16.50 15.53 11.28
CA MET A 428 17.82 16.08 11.62
C MET A 428 18.32 17.09 10.57
N ASP A 429 18.10 16.79 9.29
CA ASP A 429 18.60 17.63 8.20
C ASP A 429 17.71 18.84 7.92
N LEU A 430 16.39 18.72 8.06
CA LEU A 430 15.44 19.78 7.70
C LEU A 430 15.03 20.67 8.88
N LEU A 431 15.00 20.13 10.11
CA LEU A 431 14.52 20.85 11.29
C LEU A 431 15.66 21.38 12.18
N GLY A 432 16.90 20.96 11.94
CA GLY A 432 18.08 21.50 12.61
C GLY A 432 18.03 21.38 14.13
N SER A 433 18.03 22.52 14.85
CA SER A 433 17.99 22.50 16.32
C SER A 433 16.69 21.98 16.91
N GLU A 434 15.58 22.07 16.18
CA GLU A 434 14.26 21.59 16.62
C GLU A 434 14.08 20.08 16.38
N ALA A 435 15.00 19.45 15.64
CA ALA A 435 14.87 18.06 15.23
C ALA A 435 14.78 17.09 16.41
N GLN A 436 15.57 17.33 17.47
CA GLN A 436 15.58 16.44 18.63
C GLN A 436 14.21 16.43 19.32
N ASP A 437 13.68 17.61 19.64
CA ASP A 437 12.39 17.75 20.32
C ASP A 437 11.25 17.19 19.45
N PHE A 438 11.26 17.49 18.13
CA PHE A 438 10.28 16.93 17.19
C PHE A 438 10.32 15.39 17.16
N CYS A 439 11.52 14.80 17.09
CA CYS A 439 11.68 13.35 17.08
C CYS A 439 11.19 12.74 18.39
N GLU A 440 11.62 13.27 19.52
CA GLU A 440 11.29 12.78 20.87
C GLU A 440 9.80 12.88 21.17
N SER A 441 9.11 13.92 20.67
CA SER A 441 7.67 14.10 20.87
C SER A 441 6.81 13.30 19.90
N TYR A 442 7.13 13.30 18.60
CA TYR A 442 6.18 12.85 17.56
C TYR A 442 6.63 11.62 16.76
N LEU A 443 7.93 11.34 16.64
CA LEU A 443 8.39 10.19 15.87
C LEU A 443 8.57 8.94 16.74
N VAL A 444 9.26 9.10 17.87
CA VAL A 444 9.44 8.03 18.87
C VAL A 444 8.59 8.25 20.12
N GLY A 445 8.03 9.44 20.26
CA GLY A 445 7.12 9.80 21.35
C GLY A 445 5.66 9.68 20.99
N VAL A 446 4.84 9.98 21.99
CA VAL A 446 3.39 9.92 21.92
C VAL A 446 2.77 11.26 22.34
N ASP A 447 3.44 12.37 22.05
CA ASP A 447 2.83 13.69 22.25
C ASP A 447 1.82 14.00 21.14
N ILE A 448 0.88 14.90 21.40
CA ILE A 448 -0.10 15.37 20.41
C ILE A 448 0.58 16.41 19.52
N PRO A 449 0.59 16.24 18.18
CA PRO A 449 1.16 17.25 17.29
C PRO A 449 0.43 18.58 17.46
N SER A 450 1.19 19.67 17.58
CA SER A 450 0.65 21.02 17.76
C SER A 450 0.03 21.55 16.47
N LEU A 451 -1.19 21.11 16.17
CA LEU A 451 -2.00 21.52 15.01
C LEU A 451 -3.24 22.34 15.43
N TRP A 452 -3.17 23.01 16.57
CA TRP A 452 -4.28 23.75 17.17
C TRP A 452 -4.78 24.90 16.30
N GLU A 453 -3.98 25.39 15.36
CA GLU A 453 -4.34 26.39 14.36
C GLU A 453 -5.44 25.91 13.41
N LEU A 454 -5.62 24.59 13.25
CA LEU A 454 -6.70 24.01 12.46
C LEU A 454 -8.10 24.39 13.01
N LYS A 455 -8.17 24.96 14.23
CA LYS A 455 -9.42 25.52 14.77
C LYS A 455 -10.07 26.56 13.87
N ALA A 456 -9.28 27.25 13.04
CA ALA A 456 -9.78 28.23 12.08
C ALA A 456 -10.67 27.60 10.99
N TYR A 457 -10.61 26.28 10.84
CA TYR A 457 -11.33 25.48 9.84
C TYR A 457 -12.26 24.44 10.48
N GLN A 458 -12.54 24.60 11.78
CA GLN A 458 -13.44 23.69 12.49
C GLN A 458 -14.81 23.64 11.81
N PRO A 459 -15.31 22.43 11.54
CA PRO A 459 -16.57 22.26 10.86
C PRO A 459 -17.74 22.44 11.84
N SER A 460 -18.97 22.19 11.38
CA SER A 460 -20.13 22.23 12.28
C SER A 460 -20.10 21.05 13.26
N SER A 461 -20.81 21.16 14.39
CA SER A 461 -20.92 20.06 15.36
C SER A 461 -21.52 18.79 14.73
N GLU A 462 -22.43 18.94 13.76
CA GLU A 462 -23.00 17.82 12.97
C GLU A 462 -21.90 17.10 12.18
N ASP A 463 -21.04 17.86 11.49
CA ASP A 463 -19.92 17.27 10.73
C ASP A 463 -18.88 16.60 11.63
N VAL A 464 -18.58 17.19 12.80
CA VAL A 464 -17.69 16.58 13.79
C VAL A 464 -18.29 15.25 14.23
N LEU A 465 -19.57 15.23 14.62
CA LEU A 465 -20.25 14.02 15.06
C LEU A 465 -20.26 12.93 13.97
N GLU A 466 -20.60 13.28 12.73
CA GLU A 466 -20.56 12.35 11.60
C GLU A 466 -19.15 11.77 11.40
N SER A 467 -18.12 12.60 11.48
CA SER A 467 -16.73 12.20 11.34
C SER A 467 -16.24 11.28 12.46
N LEU A 468 -16.61 11.56 13.71
CA LEU A 468 -16.28 10.72 14.86
C LEU A 468 -16.98 9.36 14.77
N ASN A 469 -18.25 9.33 14.35
CA ASN A 469 -18.97 8.09 14.10
C ASN A 469 -18.39 7.29 12.94
N TYR A 470 -17.95 7.97 11.88
CA TYR A 470 -17.27 7.33 10.76
C TYR A 470 -16.00 6.59 11.22
N ILE A 471 -15.13 7.24 12.00
CA ILE A 471 -13.88 6.58 12.46
C ILE A 471 -14.16 5.44 13.45
N GLU A 472 -15.17 5.58 14.32
CA GLU A 472 -15.64 4.51 15.22
C GLU A 472 -16.12 3.27 14.46
N VAL A 473 -16.93 3.45 13.42
CA VAL A 473 -17.40 2.36 12.55
C VAL A 473 -16.26 1.76 11.76
N LEU A 474 -15.41 2.61 11.16
CA LEU A 474 -14.28 2.18 10.36
C LEU A 474 -13.36 1.29 11.20
N LEU A 475 -12.72 1.82 12.24
CA LEU A 475 -11.77 1.06 13.05
C LEU A 475 -12.45 -0.11 13.77
N GLY A 476 -13.67 0.08 14.27
CA GLY A 476 -14.43 -0.97 14.93
C GLY A 476 -14.74 -2.17 14.02
N SER A 477 -15.01 -1.94 12.73
CA SER A 477 -15.26 -3.04 11.77
C SER A 477 -14.03 -3.90 11.51
N TRP A 478 -12.83 -3.32 11.61
CA TRP A 478 -11.57 -4.05 11.46
C TRP A 478 -11.16 -4.74 12.75
N GLN A 479 -11.29 -4.06 13.88
CA GLN A 479 -11.12 -4.68 15.20
C GLN A 479 -12.00 -5.92 15.34
N LYS A 480 -13.25 -5.90 14.83
CA LYS A 480 -14.14 -7.06 14.85
C LYS A 480 -13.66 -8.27 14.05
N LYS A 481 -12.75 -8.09 13.09
CA LYS A 481 -12.11 -9.22 12.38
C LYS A 481 -11.06 -9.92 13.27
N GLU A 482 -10.45 -9.18 14.19
CA GLU A 482 -9.41 -9.65 15.10
C GLU A 482 -9.99 -10.12 16.45
N ASN A 483 -11.00 -9.41 16.93
CA ASN A 483 -11.76 -9.68 18.13
C ASN A 483 -13.25 -9.38 17.90
N SER A 484 -14.05 -10.42 17.69
CA SER A 484 -15.49 -10.31 17.39
C SER A 484 -16.29 -9.50 18.41
N ASP A 485 -15.79 -9.41 19.64
CA ASP A 485 -16.48 -8.79 20.77
C ASP A 485 -16.08 -7.32 20.94
N TYR A 486 -15.26 -6.76 20.04
CA TYR A 486 -14.86 -5.34 20.10
C TYR A 486 -16.09 -4.43 20.02
N PRO A 487 -16.37 -3.60 21.05
CA PRO A 487 -17.53 -2.74 21.04
C PRO A 487 -17.29 -1.51 20.17
N THR A 488 -18.31 -1.10 19.41
CA THR A 488 -18.33 0.16 18.65
C THR A 488 -19.32 1.10 19.31
N HIS A 489 -18.92 2.36 19.54
CA HIS A 489 -19.79 3.36 20.16
C HIS A 489 -20.16 4.42 19.12
N ILE A 490 -21.44 4.47 18.75
CA ILE A 490 -21.98 5.51 17.87
C ILE A 490 -22.59 6.59 18.75
N VAL A 491 -22.01 7.78 18.67
CA VAL A 491 -22.44 8.96 19.42
C VAL A 491 -23.66 9.59 18.74
N SER A 492 -24.69 9.87 19.51
CA SER A 492 -25.88 10.59 19.06
C SER A 492 -25.80 12.10 19.33
N GLU A 493 -26.64 12.88 18.66
CA GLU A 493 -26.77 14.32 18.93
C GLU A 493 -27.16 14.59 20.39
N ASP A 494 -28.10 13.81 20.94
CA ASP A 494 -28.56 13.93 22.33
C ASP A 494 -27.41 13.68 23.33
N GLU A 495 -26.57 12.65 23.09
CA GLU A 495 -25.39 12.37 23.93
C GLU A 495 -24.36 13.50 23.86
N LEU A 496 -24.15 14.08 22.67
CA LEU A 496 -23.27 15.24 22.52
C LEU A 496 -23.82 16.45 23.27
N GLU A 497 -25.12 16.74 23.16
CA GLU A 497 -25.77 17.83 23.89
C GLU A 497 -25.65 17.64 25.41
N GLU A 498 -25.84 16.41 25.91
CA GLU A 498 -25.68 16.07 27.32
C GLU A 498 -24.24 16.30 27.79
N ALA A 499 -23.26 15.72 27.09
CA ALA A 499 -21.84 15.87 27.40
C ALA A 499 -21.38 17.34 27.38
N MET A 500 -21.88 18.12 26.43
CA MET A 500 -21.62 19.56 26.34
C MET A 500 -22.24 20.35 27.49
N SER A 501 -23.38 19.89 28.01
CA SER A 501 -24.07 20.55 29.14
C SER A 501 -23.38 20.32 30.49
N THR A 502 -22.64 19.22 30.63
CA THR A 502 -21.92 18.81 31.86
C THR A 502 -20.42 19.09 31.79
N ILE A 503 -19.94 19.69 30.69
CA ILE A 503 -18.51 19.90 30.37
C ILE A 503 -17.68 20.55 31.49
N ASP A 504 -18.28 21.49 32.24
CA ASP A 504 -17.65 22.24 33.34
C ASP A 504 -17.75 21.51 34.70
N ASP A 505 -18.63 20.52 34.82
CA ASP A 505 -18.83 19.73 36.04
C ASP A 505 -17.83 18.55 36.14
N HIS A 506 -17.12 18.28 35.04
CA HIS A 506 -16.14 17.20 34.93
C HIS A 506 -14.86 17.52 35.72
N GLY A 507 -14.60 16.73 36.77
CA GLY A 507 -13.42 16.86 37.65
C GLY A 507 -12.20 16.06 37.21
N ILE A 508 -12.23 15.43 36.02
CA ILE A 508 -11.20 14.52 35.52
C ILE A 508 -10.20 15.30 34.66
N SER A 509 -8.92 15.19 35.02
CA SER A 509 -7.81 15.71 34.22
C SER A 509 -7.41 14.64 33.21
N LEU A 510 -7.73 14.88 31.93
CA LEU A 510 -7.41 13.95 30.83
C LEU A 510 -5.97 14.11 30.37
N LEU A 511 -5.50 15.36 30.39
CA LEU A 511 -4.21 15.80 29.89
C LEU A 511 -3.57 16.75 30.90
N SER A 512 -2.36 17.24 30.57
CA SER A 512 -1.80 18.39 31.28
C SER A 512 -2.75 19.60 31.16
N SER A 513 -2.77 20.49 32.15
CA SER A 513 -3.71 21.62 32.17
C SER A 513 -3.61 22.52 30.93
N GLU A 514 -2.42 22.64 30.33
CA GLU A 514 -2.20 23.41 29.09
C GLU A 514 -2.77 22.70 27.86
N MET A 515 -2.56 21.39 27.74
CA MET A 515 -3.09 20.59 26.64
C MET A 515 -4.61 20.44 26.72
N GLU A 516 -5.15 20.30 27.93
CA GLU A 516 -6.60 20.27 28.12
C GLU A 516 -7.26 21.59 27.73
N GLN A 517 -6.65 22.73 28.07
CA GLN A 517 -7.12 24.04 27.63
C GLN A 517 -7.04 24.18 26.10
N SER A 518 -5.95 23.69 25.49
CA SER A 518 -5.78 23.72 24.03
C SER A 518 -6.86 22.90 23.33
N LEU A 519 -7.18 21.70 23.85
CA LEU A 519 -8.24 20.85 23.33
C LEU A 519 -9.63 21.50 23.46
N LYS A 520 -9.95 22.06 24.63
CA LYS A 520 -11.20 22.81 24.87
C LYS A 520 -11.39 23.97 23.90
N GLU A 521 -10.31 24.70 23.61
CA GLU A 521 -10.36 25.83 22.67
C GLU A 521 -10.37 25.41 21.20
N TYR A 522 -9.86 24.22 20.91
CA TYR A 522 -9.77 23.67 19.57
C TYR A 522 -11.10 23.05 19.11
N CYS A 523 -11.59 22.05 19.83
CA CYS A 523 -12.81 21.31 19.53
C CYS A 523 -13.53 20.93 20.84
N PRO A 524 -14.46 21.77 21.32
CA PRO A 524 -15.23 21.52 22.53
C PRO A 524 -15.99 20.19 22.53
N GLU A 525 -16.50 19.78 21.36
CA GLU A 525 -17.26 18.55 21.16
C GLU A 525 -16.41 17.31 21.47
N VAL A 526 -15.20 17.23 20.92
CA VAL A 526 -14.25 16.14 21.21
C VAL A 526 -13.89 16.13 22.70
N TYR A 527 -13.60 17.30 23.28
CA TYR A 527 -13.31 17.39 24.71
C TYR A 527 -14.48 16.87 25.56
N ALA A 528 -15.69 17.34 25.30
CA ALA A 528 -16.88 16.99 26.06
C ALA A 528 -17.15 15.49 26.04
N LEU A 529 -17.11 14.87 24.87
CA LEU A 529 -17.36 13.43 24.72
C LEU A 529 -16.31 12.56 25.41
N VAL A 530 -15.02 12.94 25.30
CA VAL A 530 -13.94 12.20 25.97
C VAL A 530 -14.04 12.39 27.48
N ALA A 531 -14.28 13.62 27.95
CA ALA A 531 -14.45 13.89 29.37
C ALA A 531 -15.63 13.08 29.93
N ASP A 532 -16.78 13.13 29.27
CA ASP A 532 -17.99 12.39 29.67
C ASP A 532 -17.73 10.87 29.75
N TYR A 533 -17.06 10.28 28.76
CA TYR A 533 -16.65 8.86 28.79
C TYR A 533 -15.88 8.48 30.07
N TYR A 534 -14.90 9.28 30.46
CA TYR A 534 -14.11 9.02 31.66
C TYR A 534 -14.89 9.31 32.96
N ASN A 535 -15.82 10.26 32.95
CA ASN A 535 -16.68 10.51 34.11
C ASN A 535 -17.65 9.35 34.34
N GLN A 536 -18.31 8.87 33.29
CA GLN A 536 -19.15 7.68 33.36
C GLN A 536 -18.35 6.46 33.86
N ALA A 537 -17.12 6.25 33.38
CA ALA A 537 -16.24 5.20 33.86
C ALA A 537 -15.95 5.32 35.37
N THR A 538 -15.71 6.53 35.85
CA THR A 538 -15.43 6.81 37.26
C THR A 538 -16.67 6.58 38.13
N GLU A 539 -17.86 6.99 37.66
CA GLU A 539 -19.14 6.76 38.34
C GLU A 539 -19.47 5.26 38.47
N GLN A 540 -19.10 4.48 37.45
CA GLN A 540 -19.20 3.02 37.45
C GLN A 540 -18.09 2.32 38.26
N GLY A 541 -17.10 3.08 38.74
CA GLY A 541 -16.01 2.57 39.57
C GLY A 541 -14.92 1.82 38.79
N PHE A 542 -14.76 2.11 37.50
CA PHE A 542 -13.69 1.54 36.68
C PHE A 542 -12.37 2.31 36.85
N GLU A 543 -11.26 1.59 36.72
CA GLU A 543 -9.92 2.19 36.66
C GLU A 543 -9.71 2.80 35.27
N LEU A 544 -9.30 4.08 35.20
CA LEU A 544 -9.19 4.81 33.93
C LEU A 544 -7.98 4.37 33.09
N ASP A 545 -6.99 3.74 33.72
CA ASP A 545 -5.82 3.11 33.09
C ASP A 545 -6.03 1.60 32.85
N ASP A 546 -7.28 1.13 32.87
CA ASP A 546 -7.58 -0.25 32.50
C ASP A 546 -7.56 -0.42 30.97
N LYS A 547 -6.73 -1.36 30.49
CA LYS A 547 -6.63 -1.73 29.08
C LYS A 547 -7.94 -2.24 28.47
N ASP A 548 -8.83 -2.76 29.31
CA ASP A 548 -10.12 -3.31 28.91
C ASP A 548 -11.27 -2.32 29.20
N LEU A 549 -10.97 -1.06 29.56
CA LEU A 549 -11.97 -0.05 29.93
C LEU A 549 -13.07 0.09 28.87
N ARG A 550 -12.68 0.13 27.58
CA ARG A 550 -13.63 0.23 26.47
C ARG A 550 -14.63 -0.95 26.45
N PHE A 551 -14.15 -2.16 26.71
CA PHE A 551 -15.00 -3.36 26.80
C PHE A 551 -15.93 -3.31 28.00
N LYS A 552 -15.47 -2.77 29.13
CA LYS A 552 -16.30 -2.58 30.33
C LYS A 552 -17.40 -1.55 30.10
N MET A 553 -17.06 -0.45 29.42
CA MET A 553 -17.98 0.64 29.12
C MET A 553 -19.04 0.27 28.08
N TYR A 554 -18.67 -0.49 27.05
CA TYR A 554 -19.54 -0.68 25.87
C TYR A 554 -19.75 -2.14 25.43
N GLY A 555 -19.15 -3.13 26.09
CA GLY A 555 -19.35 -4.54 25.77
C GLY A 555 -20.76 -5.03 26.10
N GLU A 556 -21.17 -6.22 25.64
CA GLU A 556 -22.54 -6.75 25.84
C GLU A 556 -22.93 -6.90 27.34
N GLU A 557 -21.96 -6.99 28.26
CA GLU A 557 -22.20 -6.98 29.71
C GLU A 557 -22.47 -5.57 30.30
N SER A 558 -22.26 -4.49 29.55
CA SER A 558 -22.53 -3.10 29.98
C SER A 558 -24.02 -2.78 30.15
N VAL A 559 -24.92 -3.66 29.69
CA VAL A 559 -26.38 -3.50 29.82
C VAL A 559 -26.90 -3.92 31.21
N TYR A 560 -26.05 -4.44 32.10
CA TYR A 560 -26.44 -4.81 33.46
C TYR A 560 -25.37 -4.46 34.50
N ASN A 561 -25.26 -3.17 34.83
CA ASN A 561 -24.96 -2.74 36.20
C ASN A 561 -25.72 -1.46 36.55
#